data_AF-A0A0B1TH67-F1
#
_entry.id   AF-A0A0B1TH67-F1
#
_cell.length_a   1.000
_cell.length_b   1.000
_cell.length_c   1.000
_cell.angle_alpha   90.00
_cell.angle_beta   90.00
_cell.angle_gamma   90.00
#
_symmetry.space_group_name_H-M   'P 1'
#
loop_
_entity.id
_entity.type
_entity.pdbx_description
1 polymer ?
#
loop_
_entity_poly.entity_id
_entity_poly.type
_entity_poly.pdbx_seq_one_letter_code
_entity_poly.pdbx_strand_id
1 'polypeptide(L)'
;MRFSIFFHCYKPDSIALQLFDHIAHCIALFTEEQFGKEKKKLPLGFTFSFPCRIDHLTKGILIHWSKGFKASGVEGKDVVKLLRKACKKRSDVDIDVVAILNDTVGTLMACAFKENSCQIGVIVGTGTNACYMEKLSKVEKMRGEWERDGLPDEIIINMEWGAFGDDGCLGFIYTDYDKEIDQKSINPNVHLSVHLLVLQYDLFRCW
;
A
#
# COMPACT_ATOMS: atom_id res chain seq x y z
N MET A 1 -15.64 0.89 8.41
CA MET A 1 -15.64 -0.14 7.35
C MET A 1 -14.25 -0.22 6.75
N ARG A 2 -13.67 -1.42 6.63
CA ARG A 2 -12.35 -1.59 6.00
C ARG A 2 -12.57 -1.84 4.52
N PHE A 3 -12.14 -0.90 3.69
CA PHE A 3 -12.16 -1.04 2.24
C PHE A 3 -10.73 -1.32 1.79
N SER A 4 -10.45 -2.60 1.56
CA SER A 4 -9.26 -3.01 0.82
C SER A 4 -9.68 -3.12 -0.63
N ILE A 5 -9.33 -2.11 -1.44
CA ILE A 5 -9.52 -2.21 -2.88
C ILE A 5 -8.35 -3.04 -3.40
N PHE A 6 -8.59 -4.32 -3.65
CA PHE A 6 -7.64 -5.13 -4.39
C PHE A 6 -7.62 -4.62 -5.83
N PHE A 7 -6.52 -3.98 -6.22
CA PHE A 7 -6.31 -3.38 -7.53
C PHE A 7 -6.17 -4.42 -8.67
N HIS A 8 -6.77 -5.61 -8.57
CA HIS A 8 -6.46 -6.75 -9.44
C HIS A 8 -6.92 -6.62 -10.91
N CYS A 9 -7.64 -5.56 -11.28
CA CYS A 9 -8.21 -5.40 -12.63
C CYS A 9 -7.96 -4.03 -13.26
N TYR A 10 -6.73 -3.53 -13.22
CA TYR A 10 -6.47 -2.18 -13.70
C TYR A 10 -5.41 -2.10 -14.80
N LYS A 11 -5.79 -1.52 -15.96
CA LYS A 11 -4.98 -1.50 -17.20
C LYS A 11 -3.76 -0.56 -17.08
N PRO A 12 -2.62 -0.90 -17.71
CA PRO A 12 -1.35 -0.17 -17.59
C PRO A 12 -1.30 1.25 -18.20
N ASP A 13 -2.32 1.69 -18.94
CA ASP A 13 -2.32 3.01 -19.63
C ASP A 13 -3.45 3.96 -19.20
N SER A 14 -3.88 3.85 -17.95
CA SER A 14 -4.90 4.78 -17.46
C SER A 14 -4.38 6.17 -17.12
N ILE A 15 -5.32 7.10 -17.05
CA ILE A 15 -5.15 8.39 -16.38
C ILE A 15 -5.69 8.30 -14.94
N ALA A 16 -5.09 9.05 -14.00
CA ALA A 16 -5.54 9.18 -12.62
C ALA A 16 -7.07 9.27 -12.48
N LEU A 17 -7.69 10.05 -13.37
CA LEU A 17 -9.13 10.23 -13.42
C LEU A 17 -9.89 8.90 -13.50
N GLN A 18 -9.52 8.02 -14.43
CA GLN A 18 -10.21 6.75 -14.63
C GLN A 18 -10.03 5.81 -13.43
N LEU A 19 -8.86 5.82 -12.79
CA LEU A 19 -8.58 4.97 -11.64
C LEU A 19 -9.46 5.35 -10.45
N PHE A 20 -9.43 6.62 -10.07
CA PHE A 20 -10.18 7.08 -8.90
C PHE A 20 -11.68 7.16 -9.16
N ASP A 21 -12.12 7.45 -10.40
CA ASP A 21 -13.55 7.41 -10.74
C ASP A 21 -14.09 5.96 -10.71
N HIS A 22 -13.29 4.97 -11.13
CA HIS A 22 -13.64 3.55 -10.99
C HIS A 22 -13.74 3.14 -9.51
N ILE A 23 -12.77 3.52 -8.68
CA ILE A 23 -12.82 3.30 -7.24
C ILE A 23 -14.09 3.91 -6.62
N ALA A 24 -14.38 5.17 -6.94
CA ALA A 24 -15.56 5.86 -6.44
C ALA A 24 -16.86 5.17 -6.88
N HIS A 25 -16.89 4.62 -8.10
CA HIS A 25 -18.01 3.80 -8.57
C HIS A 25 -18.17 2.50 -7.77
N CYS A 26 -17.10 1.76 -7.49
CA CYS A 26 -17.16 0.56 -6.66
C CYS A 26 -17.66 0.86 -5.23
N ILE A 27 -17.22 1.98 -4.64
CA ILE A 27 -17.73 2.45 -3.34
C ILE A 27 -19.23 2.75 -3.42
N ALA A 28 -19.71 3.37 -4.50
CA ALA A 28 -21.13 3.66 -4.70
C ALA A 28 -21.98 2.39 -4.75
N LEU A 29 -21.54 1.39 -5.53
CA LEU A 29 -22.23 0.11 -5.64
C LEU A 29 -22.32 -0.59 -4.28
N PHE A 30 -21.19 -0.70 -3.58
CA PHE A 30 -21.16 -1.34 -2.27
C PHE A 30 -22.02 -0.60 -1.24
N THR A 31 -21.95 0.73 -1.20
CA THR A 31 -22.74 1.50 -0.21
C THR A 31 -24.24 1.41 -0.49
N GLU A 32 -24.65 1.32 -1.76
CA GLU A 32 -26.04 1.01 -2.12
C GLU A 32 -26.44 -0.39 -1.67
N GLU A 33 -25.62 -1.39 -1.96
CA GLU A 33 -25.90 -2.79 -1.61
C GLU A 33 -26.01 -3.01 -0.10
N GLN A 34 -25.13 -2.38 0.69
CA GLN A 34 -25.05 -2.62 2.14
C GLN A 34 -25.98 -1.71 2.96
N PHE A 35 -26.26 -0.48 2.50
CA PHE A 35 -27.00 0.52 3.29
C PHE A 35 -28.25 1.07 2.60
N GLY A 36 -28.43 0.84 1.29
CA GLY A 36 -29.58 1.30 0.52
C GLY A 36 -29.89 2.78 0.73
N LYS A 37 -31.08 3.08 1.25
CA LYS A 37 -31.54 4.46 1.52
C LYS A 37 -31.03 5.05 2.84
N GLU A 38 -30.44 4.26 3.72
CA GLU A 38 -29.93 4.72 5.03
C GLU A 38 -28.45 5.15 4.97
N LYS A 39 -27.94 5.45 3.78
CA LYS A 39 -26.58 5.95 3.57
C LYS A 39 -26.32 7.19 4.42
N LYS A 40 -25.43 7.04 5.39
CA LYS A 40 -24.81 8.15 6.12
C LYS A 40 -23.41 8.38 5.58
N LYS A 41 -22.80 9.51 5.93
CA LYS A 41 -21.38 9.76 5.68
C LYS A 41 -20.54 8.64 6.33
N LEU A 42 -19.79 7.88 5.53
CA LEU A 42 -19.07 6.71 6.03
C LEU A 42 -17.59 7.03 6.28
N PRO A 43 -17.05 6.72 7.48
CA PRO A 43 -15.62 6.76 7.70
C PRO A 43 -14.91 5.64 6.93
N LEU A 44 -13.93 6.02 6.11
CA LEU A 44 -13.18 5.17 5.22
C LEU A 44 -11.70 5.12 5.62
N GLY A 45 -11.20 3.93 5.93
CA GLY A 45 -9.78 3.63 5.94
C GLY A 45 -9.35 3.22 4.53
N PHE A 46 -8.50 4.03 3.90
CA PHE A 46 -8.03 3.79 2.53
C PHE A 46 -6.71 3.03 2.57
N THR A 47 -6.78 1.71 2.39
CA THR A 47 -5.57 0.89 2.24
C THR A 47 -5.05 1.05 0.81
N PHE A 48 -3.89 1.69 0.65
CA PHE A 48 -3.27 1.96 -0.64
C PHE A 48 -1.88 1.32 -0.68
N SER A 49 -1.82 0.11 -1.24
CA SER A 49 -0.67 -0.79 -1.21
C SER A 49 0.46 -0.43 -2.18
N PHE A 50 0.84 0.84 -2.22
CA PHE A 50 1.94 1.37 -3.02
C PHE A 50 2.83 2.27 -2.14
N PRO A 51 4.11 2.45 -2.51
CA PRO A 51 5.01 3.33 -1.79
C PRO A 51 4.46 4.76 -1.71
N CYS A 52 4.07 5.17 -0.51
CA CYS A 52 3.54 6.50 -0.23
C CYS A 52 4.34 7.19 0.88
N ARG A 53 4.63 8.47 0.68
CA ARG A 53 5.03 9.35 1.78
C ARG A 53 3.78 9.81 2.52
N ILE A 54 3.62 9.37 3.75
CA ILE A 54 2.48 9.76 4.60
C ILE A 54 2.86 11.02 5.37
N ASP A 55 2.32 12.17 4.96
CA ASP A 55 2.53 13.44 5.66
C ASP A 55 1.61 13.52 6.90
N HIS A 56 0.38 13.02 6.79
CA HIS A 56 -0.62 12.92 7.86
C HIS A 56 -1.49 11.68 7.65
N LEU A 57 -2.25 11.26 8.68
CA LEU A 57 -3.19 10.13 8.58
C LEU A 57 -4.16 10.24 7.38
N THR A 58 -4.47 11.45 6.91
CA THR A 58 -5.38 11.66 5.76
C THR A 58 -4.70 12.28 4.53
N LYS A 59 -3.37 12.17 4.43
CA LYS A 59 -2.57 12.69 3.32
C LYS A 59 -1.40 11.76 3.01
N GLY A 60 -1.48 11.12 1.84
CA GLY A 60 -0.43 10.23 1.33
C GLY A 60 -0.04 10.61 -0.08
N ILE A 61 1.24 10.90 -0.31
CA ILE A 61 1.79 11.23 -1.62
C ILE A 61 2.37 9.95 -2.24
N LEU A 62 1.86 9.53 -3.39
CA LEU A 62 2.45 8.40 -4.12
C LEU A 62 3.87 8.76 -4.56
N ILE A 63 4.85 7.91 -4.24
CA ILE A 63 6.26 8.09 -4.63
C ILE A 63 6.46 7.59 -6.06
N HIS A 64 6.21 6.30 -6.30
CA HIS A 64 6.27 5.66 -7.61
C HIS A 64 5.32 4.46 -7.64
N TRP A 65 4.86 4.07 -8.82
CA TRP A 65 4.10 2.84 -8.99
C TRP A 65 4.99 1.59 -8.89
N SER A 66 4.42 0.50 -8.40
CA SER A 66 5.07 -0.82 -8.34
C SER A 66 4.12 -1.92 -8.82
N LYS A 67 4.54 -3.19 -8.76
CA LYS A 67 3.68 -4.35 -9.08
C LYS A 67 3.10 -4.34 -10.50
N GLY A 68 3.79 -3.70 -11.46
CA GLY A 68 3.34 -3.56 -12.85
C GLY A 68 2.19 -2.57 -13.05
N PHE A 69 1.79 -1.81 -12.03
CA PHE A 69 0.78 -0.76 -12.17
C PHE A 69 1.37 0.48 -12.80
N LYS A 70 0.53 1.20 -13.55
CA LYS A 70 0.85 2.53 -14.04
C LYS A 70 -0.43 3.32 -14.28
N ALA A 71 -0.51 4.49 -13.67
CA ALA A 71 -1.56 5.47 -13.94
C ALA A 71 -0.93 6.86 -14.00
N SER A 72 -1.10 7.52 -15.13
CA SER A 72 -0.52 8.84 -15.38
C SER A 72 -1.18 9.91 -14.50
N GLY A 73 -0.38 10.83 -13.98
CA GLY A 73 -0.86 11.95 -13.15
C GLY A 73 -1.17 11.61 -11.69
N VAL A 74 -0.69 10.47 -11.17
CA VAL A 74 -0.85 10.09 -9.75
C VAL A 74 0.46 10.20 -8.96
N GLU A 75 1.60 9.88 -9.56
CA GLU A 75 2.91 10.00 -8.90
C GLU A 75 3.17 11.46 -8.48
N GLY A 76 3.70 11.64 -7.27
CA GLY A 76 3.87 12.94 -6.63
C GLY A 76 2.57 13.64 -6.22
N LYS A 77 1.41 12.97 -6.28
CA LYS A 77 0.11 13.54 -5.88
C LYS A 77 -0.45 12.87 -4.62
N ASP A 78 -1.27 13.64 -3.92
CA ASP A 78 -2.05 13.18 -2.77
C ASP A 78 -3.21 12.28 -3.23
N VAL A 79 -3.08 10.98 -2.99
CA VAL A 79 -4.06 9.98 -3.42
C VAL A 79 -5.38 10.06 -2.62
N VAL A 80 -5.34 10.56 -1.38
CA VAL A 80 -6.55 10.81 -0.60
C VAL A 80 -7.33 11.97 -1.21
N LYS A 81 -6.65 13.03 -1.63
CA LYS A 81 -7.28 14.15 -2.35
C LYS A 81 -7.87 13.70 -3.68
N LEU A 82 -7.19 12.84 -4.42
CA LEU A 82 -7.70 12.28 -5.69
C LEU A 82 -8.97 11.45 -5.45
N LEU A 83 -8.96 10.56 -4.45
CA LEU A 83 -10.13 9.77 -4.07
C LEU A 83 -11.31 10.65 -3.63
N ARG A 84 -11.06 11.61 -2.72
CA ARG A 84 -12.08 12.57 -2.27
C ARG A 84 -12.67 13.35 -3.45
N LYS A 85 -11.84 13.77 -4.41
CA LYS A 85 -12.30 14.48 -5.61
C LYS A 85 -13.20 13.57 -6.47
N ALA A 86 -12.84 12.30 -6.65
CA ALA A 86 -13.65 11.36 -7.42
C ALA A 86 -15.00 11.08 -6.74
N CYS A 87 -15.02 10.83 -5.43
CA CYS A 87 -16.27 10.63 -4.69
C CYS A 87 -17.16 11.88 -4.69
N LYS A 88 -16.60 13.09 -4.52
CA LYS A 88 -17.37 14.35 -4.54
C LYS A 88 -18.07 14.65 -5.88
N LYS A 89 -17.60 14.11 -7.00
CA LYS A 89 -18.30 14.25 -8.28
C LYS A 89 -19.59 13.45 -8.33
N ARG A 90 -19.73 12.46 -7.47
CA ARG A 90 -20.89 11.60 -7.39
C ARG A 90 -21.88 12.16 -6.37
N SER A 91 -23.17 12.04 -6.65
CA SER A 91 -24.25 12.42 -5.73
C SER A 91 -24.71 11.27 -4.82
N ASP A 92 -24.27 10.04 -5.10
CA ASP A 92 -24.73 8.80 -4.46
C ASP A 92 -23.75 8.22 -3.43
N VAL A 93 -22.65 8.93 -3.14
CA VAL A 93 -21.60 8.56 -2.19
C VAL A 93 -21.17 9.76 -1.36
N ASP A 94 -21.16 9.61 -0.04
CA ASP A 94 -20.51 10.53 0.89
C ASP A 94 -19.56 9.75 1.82
N ILE A 95 -18.26 9.99 1.67
CA ILE A 95 -17.21 9.32 2.44
C ILE A 95 -16.33 10.32 3.18
N ASP A 96 -15.88 9.92 4.35
CA ASP A 96 -14.85 10.61 5.10
C ASP A 96 -13.59 9.75 5.16
N VAL A 97 -12.58 10.07 4.36
CA VAL A 97 -11.29 9.36 4.46
C VAL A 97 -10.62 9.76 5.77
N VAL A 98 -10.60 8.84 6.74
CA VAL A 98 -10.07 9.08 8.10
C VAL A 98 -8.63 8.59 8.25
N ALA A 99 -8.21 7.66 7.40
CA ALA A 99 -6.86 7.12 7.42
C ALA A 99 -6.44 6.65 6.00
N ILE A 100 -5.16 6.82 5.66
CA ILE A 100 -4.47 6.11 4.59
C ILE A 100 -3.37 5.25 5.22
N LEU A 101 -3.26 4.01 4.76
CA LEU A 101 -2.29 3.04 5.27
C LEU A 101 -1.82 2.06 4.18
N ASN A 102 -0.65 1.47 4.39
CA ASN A 102 -0.17 0.35 3.59
C ASN A 102 -0.86 -0.97 4.00
N ASP A 103 -0.90 -1.97 3.12
CA ASP A 103 -1.53 -3.26 3.42
C ASP A 103 -0.89 -3.99 4.59
N THR A 104 0.44 -4.00 4.69
CA THR A 104 1.16 -4.59 5.84
C THR A 104 0.72 -3.93 7.16
N VAL A 105 0.65 -2.60 7.19
CA VAL A 105 0.20 -1.81 8.36
C VAL A 105 -1.23 -2.14 8.72
N GLY A 106 -2.12 -2.23 7.72
CA GLY A 106 -3.50 -2.63 7.96
C GLY A 106 -3.62 -4.06 8.46
N THR A 107 -2.77 -4.97 7.98
CA THR A 107 -2.70 -6.36 8.44
C THR A 107 -2.25 -6.45 9.89
N LEU A 108 -1.18 -5.73 10.25
CA LEU A 108 -0.74 -5.59 11.64
C LEU A 108 -1.86 -5.06 12.52
N MET A 109 -2.44 -3.90 12.19
CA MET A 109 -3.48 -3.27 13.01
C MET A 109 -4.72 -4.15 13.19
N ALA A 110 -5.12 -4.88 12.16
CA ALA A 110 -6.26 -5.78 12.25
C ALA A 110 -6.00 -7.02 13.12
N CYS A 111 -4.77 -7.52 13.13
CA CYS A 111 -4.36 -8.60 14.03
C CYS A 111 -4.21 -8.06 15.47
N ALA A 112 -3.53 -6.92 15.65
CA ALA A 112 -3.33 -6.26 16.93
C ALA A 112 -4.64 -5.88 17.63
N PHE A 113 -5.72 -5.62 16.87
CA PHE A 113 -7.05 -5.39 17.44
C PHE A 113 -7.60 -6.61 18.21
N LYS A 114 -7.18 -7.83 17.86
CA LYS A 114 -7.57 -9.07 18.54
C LYS A 114 -6.48 -9.57 19.48
N GLU A 115 -5.23 -9.46 19.05
CA GLU A 115 -4.06 -10.00 19.74
C GLU A 115 -3.05 -8.89 20.01
N ASN A 116 -3.05 -8.37 21.25
CA ASN A 116 -2.21 -7.25 21.65
C ASN A 116 -0.70 -7.53 21.55
N SER A 117 -0.28 -8.79 21.42
CA SER A 117 1.12 -9.17 21.20
C SER A 117 1.57 -9.10 19.74
N CYS A 118 0.67 -8.76 18.80
CA CYS A 118 1.04 -8.63 17.39
C CYS A 118 1.91 -7.37 17.17
N GLN A 119 3.16 -7.58 16.77
CA GLN A 119 4.15 -6.51 16.56
C GLN A 119 4.70 -6.47 15.12
N ILE A 120 4.34 -7.44 14.28
CA ILE A 120 4.80 -7.56 12.89
C ILE A 120 3.62 -7.92 11.99
N GLY A 121 3.51 -7.23 10.85
CA GLY A 121 2.57 -7.57 9.77
C GLY A 121 3.34 -7.88 8.49
N VAL A 122 3.10 -9.05 7.90
CA VAL A 122 3.78 -9.49 6.67
C VAL A 122 2.74 -9.78 5.60
N ILE A 123 3.04 -9.38 4.37
CA ILE A 123 2.31 -9.78 3.17
C ILE A 123 3.24 -10.66 2.35
N VAL A 124 2.78 -11.88 2.02
CA VAL A 124 3.43 -12.79 1.07
C VAL A 124 2.38 -13.18 0.05
N GLY A 125 2.46 -12.60 -1.15
CA GLY A 125 1.53 -12.82 -2.26
C GLY A 125 2.21 -12.47 -3.58
N THR A 126 1.50 -11.82 -4.51
CA THR A 126 2.07 -11.26 -5.77
C THR A 126 3.31 -10.38 -5.54
N GLY A 127 3.39 -9.74 -4.37
CA GLY A 127 4.61 -9.13 -3.87
C GLY A 127 4.82 -9.51 -2.41
N THR A 128 5.97 -9.15 -1.86
CA THR A 128 6.27 -9.30 -0.44
C THR A 128 6.57 -7.96 0.19
N ASN A 129 6.02 -7.73 1.39
CA ASN A 129 6.34 -6.56 2.22
C ASN A 129 6.16 -6.91 3.71
N ALA A 130 6.80 -6.14 4.58
CA ALA A 130 6.57 -6.21 6.02
C ALA A 130 6.51 -4.82 6.66
N CYS A 131 5.80 -4.76 7.78
CA CYS A 131 5.87 -3.67 8.73
C CYS A 131 6.01 -4.22 10.14
N TYR A 132 6.52 -3.39 11.04
CA TYR A 132 6.65 -3.74 12.45
C TYR A 132 6.54 -2.51 13.35
N MET A 133 6.31 -2.72 14.64
CA MET A 133 6.35 -1.66 15.65
C MET A 133 7.80 -1.37 16.06
N GLU A 134 8.23 -0.12 15.95
CA GLU A 134 9.56 0.34 16.33
C GLU A 134 9.47 1.44 17.39
N LYS A 135 10.47 1.49 18.28
CA LYS A 135 10.60 2.59 19.24
C LYS A 135 11.06 3.85 18.51
N LEU A 136 10.40 4.96 18.73
CA LEU A 136 10.77 6.25 18.15
C LEU A 136 12.20 6.68 18.50
N SER A 137 12.73 6.23 19.65
CA SER A 137 14.14 6.39 20.03
C SER A 137 15.16 5.73 19.10
N LYS A 138 14.73 4.77 18.27
CA LYS A 138 15.53 4.09 17.23
C LYS A 138 15.35 4.70 15.84
N VAL A 139 14.37 5.57 15.65
CA VAL A 139 14.07 6.21 14.37
C VAL A 139 14.80 7.55 14.29
N GLU A 140 16.10 7.49 13.97
CA GLU A 140 16.98 8.69 13.94
C GLU A 140 16.44 9.80 13.04
N LYS A 141 15.73 9.45 11.96
CA LYS A 141 15.13 10.40 11.01
C LYS A 141 14.06 11.30 11.63
N MET A 142 13.47 10.90 12.75
CA MET A 142 12.42 11.65 13.46
C MET A 142 12.93 12.26 14.77
N ARG A 143 14.22 12.14 15.09
CA ARG A 143 14.80 12.68 16.32
C ARG A 143 14.57 14.18 16.43
N GLY A 144 14.05 14.64 17.56
CA GLY A 144 13.68 16.03 17.80
C GLY A 144 12.21 16.37 17.49
N GLU A 145 11.48 15.53 16.76
CA GLU A 145 10.10 15.80 16.33
C GLU A 145 9.04 15.21 17.28
N TRP A 146 9.32 14.05 17.87
CA TRP A 146 8.34 13.28 18.65
C TRP A 146 8.52 13.43 20.18
N GLU A 147 9.66 13.92 20.68
CA GLU A 147 9.92 13.93 22.13
C GLU A 147 9.04 14.91 22.94
N ARG A 148 8.19 15.69 22.26
CA ARG A 148 7.39 16.78 22.88
C ARG A 148 5.90 16.74 22.56
N ASP A 149 5.42 15.78 21.79
CA ASP A 149 4.04 15.74 21.33
C ASP A 149 3.06 15.06 22.31
N GLY A 150 3.58 14.31 23.29
CA GLY A 150 2.80 13.58 24.29
C GLY A 150 2.11 12.32 23.73
N LEU A 151 2.51 11.85 22.54
CA LEU A 151 2.03 10.62 21.92
C LEU A 151 2.86 9.40 22.38
N PRO A 152 2.38 8.17 22.12
CA PRO A 152 3.15 6.96 22.41
C PRO A 152 4.55 6.98 21.77
N ASP A 153 5.52 6.35 22.44
CA ASP A 153 6.93 6.31 22.03
C ASP A 153 7.24 5.23 20.97
N GLU A 154 6.20 4.70 20.33
CA GLU A 154 6.26 3.64 19.32
C GLU A 154 5.56 4.08 18.03
N ILE A 155 6.12 3.64 16.90
CA ILE A 155 5.61 3.93 15.56
C ILE A 155 5.68 2.67 14.69
N ILE A 156 4.70 2.50 13.81
CA ILE A 156 4.72 1.42 12.82
C ILE A 156 5.62 1.83 11.66
N ILE A 157 6.68 1.06 11.41
CA ILE A 157 7.57 1.22 10.26
C ILE A 157 7.12 0.28 9.15
N ASN A 158 6.64 0.86 8.05
CA ASN A 158 6.48 0.14 6.79
C ASN A 158 7.85 0.06 6.11
N MET A 159 8.39 -1.16 5.95
CA MET A 159 9.75 -1.33 5.46
C MET A 159 9.86 -1.16 3.94
N GLU A 160 8.80 -1.47 3.20
CA GLU A 160 8.86 -1.66 1.73
C GLU A 160 10.06 -2.55 1.35
N TRP A 161 10.22 -3.68 2.05
CA TRP A 161 11.43 -4.51 2.00
C TRP A 161 11.68 -5.19 0.65
N GLY A 162 10.75 -5.04 -0.31
CA GLY A 162 10.85 -5.60 -1.64
C GLY A 162 12.09 -5.10 -2.39
N ALA A 163 12.53 -3.87 -2.10
CA ALA A 163 13.74 -3.26 -2.67
C ALA A 163 15.04 -3.67 -1.98
N PHE A 164 14.98 -4.53 -0.95
CA PHE A 164 16.19 -5.03 -0.30
C PHE A 164 17.00 -5.89 -1.28
N GLY A 165 18.30 -5.60 -1.39
CA GLY A 165 19.18 -6.25 -2.36
C GLY A 165 19.40 -5.48 -3.66
N ASP A 166 18.60 -4.46 -3.97
CA ASP A 166 18.72 -3.63 -5.19
C ASP A 166 20.09 -2.93 -5.32
N ASP A 167 20.81 -2.76 -4.19
CA ASP A 167 22.18 -2.24 -4.11
C ASP A 167 23.27 -3.30 -4.34
N GLY A 168 22.87 -4.54 -4.63
CA GLY A 168 23.76 -5.67 -4.82
C GLY A 168 24.18 -6.39 -3.54
N CYS A 169 23.70 -5.98 -2.35
CA CYS A 169 24.11 -6.62 -1.08
C CYS A 169 23.70 -8.10 -0.99
N LEU A 170 22.71 -8.53 -1.77
CA LEU A 170 22.26 -9.92 -1.87
C LEU A 170 22.91 -10.68 -3.03
N GLY A 171 23.84 -10.09 -3.79
CA GLY A 171 24.40 -10.73 -4.99
C GLY A 171 25.03 -12.11 -4.75
N PHE A 172 25.47 -12.39 -3.51
CA PHE A 172 26.05 -13.69 -3.13
C PHE A 172 25.04 -14.84 -3.02
N ILE A 173 23.74 -14.55 -2.87
CA ILE A 173 22.67 -15.57 -2.85
C ILE A 173 21.94 -15.70 -4.19
N TYR A 174 22.22 -14.82 -5.16
CA TYR A 174 21.53 -14.81 -6.46
C TYR A 174 22.07 -15.92 -7.35
N THR A 175 21.18 -16.81 -7.76
CA THR A 175 21.47 -17.83 -8.77
C THR A 175 21.35 -17.24 -10.18
N ASP A 176 21.81 -18.00 -11.18
CA ASP A 176 21.64 -17.59 -12.56
C ASP A 176 20.15 -17.58 -13.00
N TYR A 177 19.29 -18.35 -12.32
CA TYR A 177 17.84 -18.32 -12.54
C TYR A 177 17.24 -16.99 -12.06
N ASP A 178 17.63 -16.51 -10.88
CA ASP A 178 17.14 -15.24 -10.34
C ASP A 178 17.52 -14.07 -11.24
N LYS A 179 18.76 -14.08 -11.77
CA LYS A 179 19.24 -13.07 -12.73
C LYS A 179 18.45 -13.11 -14.04
N GLU A 180 18.14 -14.30 -14.55
CA GLU A 180 17.34 -14.44 -15.77
C GLU A 180 15.92 -13.91 -15.58
N ILE A 181 15.30 -14.20 -14.42
CA ILE A 181 13.97 -13.71 -14.07
C ILE A 181 13.97 -12.19 -13.96
N ASP A 182 14.94 -11.62 -13.22
CA ASP A 182 15.05 -10.17 -13.04
C ASP A 182 15.26 -9.44 -14.38
N GLN A 183 16.14 -9.95 -15.25
CA GLN A 183 16.39 -9.38 -16.58
C GLN A 183 15.15 -9.39 -17.48
N LYS A 184 14.25 -10.35 -17.30
CA LYS A 184 12.99 -10.47 -18.04
C LYS A 184 11.81 -9.76 -17.36
N SER A 185 12.02 -9.20 -16.17
CA SER A 185 10.99 -8.50 -15.42
C SER A 185 10.65 -7.15 -16.05
N ILE A 186 9.55 -6.54 -15.60
CA ILE A 186 9.13 -5.21 -16.04
C ILE A 186 10.15 -4.14 -15.61
N ASN A 187 10.82 -4.36 -14.47
CA ASN A 187 11.77 -3.41 -13.86
C ASN A 187 13.07 -4.14 -13.49
N PRO A 188 14.00 -4.36 -14.43
CA PRO A 188 15.26 -5.03 -14.14
C PRO A 188 16.09 -4.33 -13.06
N ASN A 189 16.73 -5.10 -12.17
CA ASN A 189 17.49 -4.67 -11.00
C ASN A 189 16.68 -3.93 -9.93
N VAL A 190 15.36 -4.12 -9.91
CA VAL A 190 14.47 -3.46 -8.93
C VAL A 190 13.57 -4.49 -8.28
N HIS A 191 13.36 -4.33 -6.97
CA HIS A 191 12.59 -5.26 -6.14
C HIS A 191 13.20 -6.67 -6.09
N LEU A 192 14.51 -6.73 -5.93
CA LEU A 192 15.30 -7.94 -5.98
C LEU A 192 14.82 -8.99 -4.96
N SER A 193 14.60 -8.62 -3.69
CA SER A 193 14.13 -9.58 -2.67
C SER A 193 12.76 -10.21 -2.98
N VAL A 194 11.93 -9.58 -3.81
CA VAL A 194 10.64 -10.14 -4.23
C VAL A 194 10.85 -11.37 -5.12
N HIS A 195 11.84 -11.34 -6.01
CA HIS A 195 12.15 -12.45 -6.90
C HIS A 195 12.61 -13.70 -6.14
N LEU A 196 13.28 -13.53 -5.00
CA LEU A 196 13.73 -14.63 -4.14
C LEU A 196 12.60 -15.26 -3.30
N LEU A 197 11.57 -14.50 -2.97
CA LEU A 197 10.59 -14.86 -1.94
C LEU A 197 9.19 -15.15 -2.48
N VAL A 198 8.87 -14.70 -3.69
CA VAL A 198 7.50 -14.76 -4.22
C VAL A 198 7.35 -15.84 -5.29
N LEU A 199 6.46 -16.81 -4.98
CA LEU A 199 6.09 -17.97 -5.80
C LEU A 199 5.50 -17.65 -7.18
N GLN A 200 5.16 -16.39 -7.47
CA GLN A 200 4.62 -16.03 -8.80
C GLN A 200 5.60 -16.37 -9.93
N TYR A 201 6.91 -16.38 -9.63
CA TYR A 201 7.94 -16.78 -10.57
C TYR A 201 8.23 -18.30 -10.55
N ASP A 202 8.02 -18.98 -9.42
CA ASP A 202 8.21 -20.44 -9.29
C ASP A 202 7.10 -21.26 -9.97
N LEU A 203 5.89 -20.71 -10.07
CA LEU A 203 4.75 -21.40 -10.69
C LEU A 203 4.83 -21.56 -12.22
N PHE A 204 5.72 -20.83 -12.90
CA PHE A 204 5.93 -20.99 -14.35
C PHE A 204 6.83 -22.19 -14.72
N ARG A 205 7.34 -22.95 -13.75
CA ARG A 205 8.15 -24.16 -13.99
C ARG A 205 7.55 -25.48 -13.52
N CYS A 206 6.31 -25.46 -13.02
CA CYS A 206 5.62 -26.67 -12.63
C CYS A 206 4.23 -26.76 -13.25
N TRP A 207 4.11 -26.64 -14.58
CA TRP A 207 3.13 -27.32 -15.46
C TRP A 207 3.61 -27.21 -16.92
#